data_AF-A0A966CC95-F1
#
_entry.id   AF-A0A966CC95-F1
#
_cell.length_a   1.000
_cell.length_b   1.000
_cell.length_c   1.000
_cell.angle_alpha   90.00
_cell.angle_beta   90.00
_cell.angle_gamma   90.00
#
_symmetry.space_group_name_H-M   'P 1'
#
loop_
_entity.id
_entity.type
_entity.pdbx_description
1 polymer ?
#
loop_
_entity_poly.entity_id
_entity_poly.type
_entity_poly.pdbx_seq_one_letter_code
_entity_poly.pdbx_strand_id
1 'polypeptide(L)'
;MENFEEIKARLKKKWLHYYKHNRQWINKYCQENYFVSVQGSFEGETWETGERSLDDKRFSEVHPPSELIIGVITALEPFLAQYWLGAFMDLYANKEKIIVALGLNFDSELELKKIEQKKWENQQLVLESEVILDVKNFPENHYLSTTDDK
;
A
#
# COMPACT_ATOMS: atom_id res chain seq x y z
N MET A 1 -20.64 16.08 -1.87
CA MET A 1 -19.71 16.26 -0.74
C MET A 1 -19.02 14.93 -0.54
N GLU A 2 -17.69 14.93 -0.48
CA GLU A 2 -16.93 13.71 -0.20
C GLU A 2 -17.23 13.28 1.25
N ASN A 3 -17.48 12.00 1.49
CA ASN A 3 -17.70 11.48 2.84
C ASN A 3 -16.38 11.12 3.53
N PHE A 4 -16.43 10.81 4.83
CA PHE A 4 -15.20 10.56 5.60
C PHE A 4 -14.41 9.32 5.13
N GLU A 5 -15.08 8.28 4.65
CA GLU A 5 -14.42 7.07 4.14
C GLU A 5 -13.75 7.33 2.78
N GLU A 6 -14.38 8.13 1.92
CA GLU A 6 -13.78 8.60 0.67
C GLU A 6 -12.53 9.45 0.94
N ILE A 7 -12.58 10.32 1.96
CA ILE A 7 -11.42 11.09 2.41
C ILE A 7 -10.30 10.12 2.84
N LYS A 8 -10.55 9.16 3.74
CA LYS A 8 -9.53 8.19 4.18
C LYS A 8 -8.90 7.44 2.99
N ALA A 9 -9.72 6.97 2.06
CA ALA A 9 -9.26 6.27 0.87
C ALA A 9 -8.33 7.16 0.01
N ARG A 10 -8.70 8.43 -0.17
CA ARG A 10 -7.88 9.41 -0.88
C ARG A 10 -6.57 9.70 -0.16
N LEU A 11 -6.58 9.89 1.16
CA LEU A 11 -5.36 10.11 1.96
C LEU A 11 -4.41 8.91 1.86
N LYS A 12 -4.93 7.70 2.04
CA LYS A 12 -4.16 6.46 1.87
C LYS A 12 -3.51 6.39 0.49
N LYS A 13 -4.25 6.71 -0.57
CA LYS A 13 -3.71 6.72 -1.95
C LYS A 13 -2.60 7.75 -2.12
N LYS A 14 -2.78 8.98 -1.61
CA LYS A 14 -1.74 10.03 -1.70
C LYS A 14 -0.50 9.68 -0.90
N TRP A 15 -0.66 9.15 0.32
CA TRP A 15 0.45 8.67 1.13
C TRP A 15 1.25 7.57 0.43
N LEU A 16 0.58 6.52 -0.05
CA LEU A 16 1.25 5.41 -0.74
C LEU A 16 1.97 5.88 -2.02
N HIS A 17 1.39 6.83 -2.75
CA HIS A 17 2.03 7.43 -3.91
C HIS A 17 3.30 8.19 -3.51
N TYR A 18 3.23 9.03 -2.47
CA TYR A 18 4.40 9.75 -1.96
C TYR A 18 5.47 8.77 -1.46
N TYR A 19 5.10 7.82 -0.61
CA TYR A 19 6.00 6.82 -0.07
C TYR A 19 6.68 6.03 -1.19
N LYS A 20 5.96 5.61 -2.23
CA LYS A 20 6.57 4.91 -3.38
C LYS A 20 7.75 5.67 -4.01
N HIS A 21 7.60 6.97 -4.23
CA HIS A 21 8.63 7.81 -4.87
C HIS A 21 9.77 8.17 -3.91
N ASN A 22 9.48 8.16 -2.60
CA ASN A 22 10.37 8.59 -1.53
C ASN A 22 10.91 7.43 -0.69
N ARG A 23 10.62 6.20 -1.11
CA ARG A 23 10.80 4.96 -0.34
C ARG A 23 12.21 4.80 0.18
N GLN A 24 13.21 5.08 -0.66
CA GLN A 24 14.62 4.89 -0.32
C GLN A 24 15.04 5.73 0.89
N TRP A 25 14.76 7.05 0.87
CA TRP A 25 15.19 7.92 1.97
C TRP A 25 14.31 7.74 3.21
N ILE A 26 13.00 7.45 3.04
CA ILE A 26 12.12 7.16 4.18
C ILE A 26 12.62 5.92 4.92
N ASN A 27 12.95 4.86 4.18
CA ASN A 27 13.46 3.62 4.78
C ASN A 27 14.81 3.84 5.45
N LYS A 28 15.71 4.60 4.81
CA LYS A 28 16.99 4.97 5.42
C LYS A 28 16.79 5.78 6.71
N TYR A 29 15.94 6.81 6.68
CA TYR A 29 15.62 7.64 7.84
C TYR A 29 15.05 6.80 9.00
N CYS A 30 14.14 5.88 8.70
CA CYS A 30 13.57 5.02 9.72
C CYS A 30 14.56 4.02 10.30
N GLN A 31 15.44 3.44 9.47
CA GLN A 31 16.51 2.57 9.94
C GLN A 31 17.48 3.31 10.87
N GLU A 32 17.91 4.51 10.49
CA GLU A 32 18.83 5.35 11.28
C GLU A 32 18.23 5.79 12.62
N ASN A 33 16.90 5.93 12.69
CA ASN A 33 16.17 6.37 13.89
C ASN A 33 15.47 5.21 14.62
N TYR A 34 15.76 3.95 14.25
CA TYR A 34 15.18 2.75 14.87
C TYR A 34 13.65 2.69 14.85
N PHE A 35 13.01 3.30 13.84
CA PHE A 35 11.59 3.15 13.58
C PHE A 35 11.33 1.82 12.86
N VAL A 36 10.89 0.81 13.61
CA VAL A 36 10.55 -0.54 13.11
C VAL A 36 9.04 -0.75 13.11
N SER A 37 8.51 -1.49 12.12
CA SER A 37 7.14 -2.00 12.21
C SER A 37 7.09 -3.15 13.20
N VAL A 38 5.99 -3.26 13.95
CA VAL A 38 5.59 -4.53 14.56
C VAL A 38 4.50 -5.09 13.67
N GLN A 39 4.73 -6.26 13.09
CA GLN A 39 3.60 -7.02 12.56
C GLN A 39 2.74 -7.45 13.75
N GLY A 40 1.67 -6.69 14.00
CA GLY A 40 0.68 -6.94 15.05
C GLY A 40 0.75 -5.98 16.24
N SER A 41 -0.01 -4.89 16.17
CA SER A 41 -0.96 -4.63 17.25
C SER A 41 -2.36 -4.84 16.68
N PHE A 42 -2.96 -5.96 17.09
CA PHE A 42 -4.38 -6.16 16.95
C PHE A 42 -5.04 -5.14 17.89
N GLU A 43 -5.96 -4.34 17.36
CA GLU A 43 -6.88 -3.49 18.15
C GLU A 43 -6.26 -2.57 19.21
N GLY A 44 -5.92 -1.34 18.82
CA GLY A 44 -6.06 -0.18 19.71
C GLY A 44 -4.94 0.10 20.71
N GLU A 45 -3.90 -0.73 20.80
CA GLU A 45 -2.73 -0.44 21.64
C GLU A 45 -1.65 0.27 20.82
N THR A 46 -1.28 1.46 21.29
CA THR A 46 -0.18 2.29 20.80
C THR A 46 1.09 1.47 20.58
N TRP A 47 1.91 1.88 19.60
CA TRP A 47 3.24 1.36 19.33
C TRP A 47 4.21 1.63 20.49
N GLU A 48 3.93 1.08 21.68
CA GLU A 48 4.81 1.24 22.82
C GLU A 48 6.15 0.58 22.51
N THR A 49 7.16 1.40 22.71
CA THR A 49 8.59 1.21 22.50
C THR A 49 9.13 0.03 23.33
N GLY A 50 8.75 -1.19 22.96
CA GLY A 50 9.40 -2.39 23.47
C GLY A 50 10.84 -2.43 22.97
N GLU A 51 11.80 -2.30 23.90
CA GLU A 51 13.24 -2.54 23.66
C GLU A 51 13.41 -3.83 22.87
N ARG A 52 14.08 -3.76 21.71
CA ARG A 52 14.21 -4.92 20.81
C ARG A 52 15.55 -4.99 20.11
N SER A 53 15.92 -6.23 19.78
CA SER A 53 17.23 -6.59 19.25
C SER A 53 17.31 -6.43 17.73
N LEU A 54 18.49 -5.99 17.27
CA LEU A 54 18.79 -5.59 15.88
C LEU A 54 18.79 -6.73 14.86
N ASP A 55 18.66 -7.96 15.32
CA ASP A 55 18.92 -9.21 14.58
C ASP A 55 17.64 -9.98 14.19
N ASP A 56 16.45 -9.51 14.57
CA ASP A 56 15.19 -10.16 14.18
C ASP A 56 14.77 -9.80 12.75
N LYS A 57 15.09 -10.70 11.82
CA LYS A 57 14.82 -10.61 10.37
C LYS A 57 13.34 -10.64 9.99
N ARG A 58 12.41 -10.84 10.93
CA ARG A 58 10.97 -10.73 10.67
C ARG A 58 10.49 -9.28 10.55
N PHE A 59 11.29 -8.32 11.02
CA PHE A 59 10.94 -6.90 11.01
C PHE A 59 11.70 -6.16 9.90
N SER A 60 11.40 -6.50 8.65
CA SER A 60 11.92 -5.76 7.48
C SER A 60 11.10 -4.53 7.11
N GLU A 61 9.98 -4.32 7.80
CA GLU A 61 8.96 -3.37 7.37
C GLU A 61 9.05 -2.12 8.23
N VAL A 62 9.08 -0.98 7.56
CA VAL A 62 9.40 0.32 8.13
C VAL A 62 8.09 1.08 8.30
N HIS A 63 7.76 1.48 9.52
CA HIS A 63 6.65 2.41 9.76
C HIS A 63 7.21 3.83 9.97
N PRO A 64 6.93 4.77 9.07
CA PRO A 64 7.38 6.15 9.26
C PRO A 64 6.72 6.79 10.50
N PRO A 65 7.41 7.69 11.23
CA PRO A 65 6.83 8.30 12.41
C PRO A 65 5.59 9.13 12.04
N SER A 66 4.62 9.17 12.96
CA SER A 66 3.35 9.87 12.78
C SER A 66 3.52 11.33 12.36
N GLU A 67 4.52 12.04 12.90
CA GLU A 67 4.83 13.42 12.52
C GLU A 67 5.20 13.56 11.05
N LEU A 68 5.96 12.59 10.51
CA LEU A 68 6.33 12.61 9.10
C LEU A 68 5.10 12.36 8.22
N ILE A 69 4.29 11.36 8.56
CA ILE A 69 3.07 11.04 7.82
C ILE A 69 2.10 12.24 7.84
N ILE A 70 1.87 12.84 9.01
CA ILE A 70 1.01 14.02 9.18
C ILE A 70 1.56 15.20 8.37
N GLY A 71 2.85 15.49 8.47
CA GLY A 71 3.48 16.60 7.75
C GLY A 71 3.35 16.46 6.23
N VAL A 72 3.60 15.26 5.71
CA VAL A 72 3.44 14.95 4.28
C VAL A 72 1.98 15.08 3.85
N ILE A 73 1.04 14.49 4.59
CA ILE A 73 -0.39 14.56 4.23
C ILE A 73 -0.90 15.99 4.28
N THR A 74 -0.49 16.77 5.27
CA THR A 74 -0.81 18.20 5.39
C THR A 74 -0.32 18.97 4.15
N ALA A 75 0.89 18.68 3.67
CA ALA A 75 1.45 19.30 2.47
C ALA A 75 0.72 18.86 1.17
N LEU A 76 0.31 17.59 1.08
CA LEU A 76 -0.39 17.03 -0.08
C LEU A 76 -1.89 17.39 -0.12
N GLU A 77 -2.47 17.78 1.01
CA GLU A 77 -3.89 18.06 1.23
C GLU A 77 -4.10 19.32 2.08
N PRO A 78 -3.83 20.52 1.53
CA PRO A 78 -3.93 21.77 2.29
C PRO A 78 -5.35 22.05 2.83
N PHE A 79 -6.39 21.57 2.15
CA PHE A 79 -7.76 21.69 2.65
C PHE A 79 -8.05 20.77 3.85
N LEU A 80 -7.40 19.60 3.93
CA LEU A 80 -7.47 18.76 5.14
C LEU A 80 -6.82 19.50 6.32
N ALA A 81 -5.66 20.12 6.07
CA ALA A 81 -4.96 20.94 7.05
C ALA A 81 -5.83 22.08 7.59
N GLN A 82 -6.52 22.78 6.68
CA GLN A 82 -7.34 23.95 6.99
C GLN A 82 -8.57 23.64 7.84
N TYR A 83 -9.24 22.51 7.63
CA TYR A 83 -10.54 22.22 8.27
C TYR A 83 -10.51 21.13 9.32
N TRP A 84 -9.64 20.11 9.18
CA TRP A 84 -9.70 18.91 10.02
C TRP A 84 -8.54 18.80 11.00
N LEU A 85 -7.35 19.27 10.63
CA LEU A 85 -6.17 19.14 11.51
C LEU A 85 -6.32 19.93 12.80
N GLY A 86 -6.93 21.13 12.75
CA GLY A 86 -7.23 21.92 13.96
C GLY A 86 -8.13 21.14 14.93
N ALA A 87 -9.23 20.58 14.42
CA ALA A 87 -10.14 19.75 15.23
C ALA A 87 -9.45 18.48 15.75
N PHE A 88 -8.62 17.81 14.95
CA PHE A 88 -7.91 16.62 15.39
C PHE A 88 -6.82 16.91 16.41
N MET A 89 -6.08 18.01 16.30
CA MET A 89 -5.08 18.41 17.29
C MET A 89 -5.72 18.79 18.62
N ASP A 90 -6.87 19.47 18.58
CA ASP A 90 -7.61 19.84 19.79
C ASP A 90 -8.26 18.63 20.48
N LEU A 91 -8.73 17.63 19.69
CA LEU A 91 -9.40 16.43 20.20
C LEU A 91 -8.43 15.30 20.58
N TYR A 92 -7.26 15.23 19.95
CA TYR A 92 -6.26 14.19 20.15
C TYR A 92 -4.92 14.78 20.57
N ALA A 93 -4.62 14.72 21.87
CA ALA A 93 -3.28 14.98 22.41
C ALA A 93 -2.23 13.92 21.97
N ASN A 94 -2.62 12.95 21.15
CA ASN A 94 -1.78 11.83 20.73
C ASN A 94 -1.83 11.68 19.21
N LYS A 95 -0.68 11.94 18.57
CA LYS A 95 -0.42 11.81 17.13
C LYS A 95 -0.78 10.45 16.54
N GLU A 96 -0.64 9.37 17.30
CA GLU A 96 -0.98 8.02 16.85
C GLU A 96 -2.49 7.88 16.64
N LYS A 97 -3.29 8.48 17.53
CA LYS A 97 -4.75 8.49 17.39
C LYS A 97 -5.19 9.29 16.17
N ILE A 98 -4.45 10.34 15.80
CA ILE A 98 -4.67 11.10 14.56
C ILE A 98 -4.42 10.22 13.34
N ILE A 99 -3.30 9.48 13.30
CA ILE A 99 -3.00 8.53 12.22
C ILE A 99 -4.10 7.47 12.07
N VAL A 100 -4.59 6.91 13.18
CA VAL A 100 -5.71 5.97 13.18
C VAL A 100 -6.99 6.61 12.64
N ALA A 101 -7.35 7.80 13.12
CA ALA A 101 -8.56 8.51 12.68
C ALA A 101 -8.53 8.82 11.17
N LEU A 102 -7.35 9.17 10.64
CA LEU A 102 -7.14 9.43 9.21
C LEU A 102 -7.07 8.15 8.36
N GLY A 103 -7.14 6.96 8.96
CA GLY A 103 -7.03 5.69 8.24
C GLY A 103 -5.62 5.42 7.68
N LEU A 104 -4.60 6.00 8.31
CA LEU A 104 -3.19 5.93 7.88
C LEU A 104 -2.36 4.95 8.72
N ASN A 105 -2.99 4.26 9.69
CA ASN A 105 -2.34 3.25 10.51
C ASN A 105 -2.22 1.91 9.76
N PHE A 106 -1.30 1.84 8.79
CA PHE A 106 -1.02 0.63 8.02
C PHE A 106 0.45 0.55 7.61
N ASP A 107 0.92 -0.66 7.34
CA ASP A 107 2.27 -0.86 6.82
C ASP A 107 2.36 -0.43 5.34
N SER A 108 3.14 0.62 5.09
CA SER A 108 3.25 1.26 3.77
C SER A 108 3.97 0.36 2.77
N GLU A 109 4.94 -0.41 3.24
CA GLU A 109 5.74 -1.31 2.44
C GLU A 109 4.91 -2.53 2.02
N LEU A 110 4.20 -3.13 2.98
CA LEU A 110 3.31 -4.25 2.75
C LEU A 110 2.16 -3.90 1.79
N GLU A 111 1.51 -2.75 1.98
CA GLU A 111 0.44 -2.30 1.10
C GLU A 111 0.95 -2.00 -0.32
N LEU A 112 2.15 -1.44 -0.46
CA LEU A 112 2.76 -1.27 -1.78
C LEU A 112 3.05 -2.60 -2.47
N LYS A 113 3.66 -3.55 -1.76
CA LYS A 113 3.89 -4.91 -2.29
C LYS A 113 2.58 -5.55 -2.75
N LYS A 114 1.50 -5.44 -1.98
CA LYS A 114 0.17 -5.93 -2.39
C LYS A 114 -0.35 -5.24 -3.65
N ILE A 115 -0.12 -3.94 -3.82
CA ILE A 115 -0.54 -3.20 -5.02
C ILE A 115 0.29 -3.63 -6.24
N GLU A 116 1.59 -3.80 -6.08
CA GLU A 116 2.49 -4.27 -7.13
C GLU A 116 2.17 -5.72 -7.52
N GLN A 117 1.83 -6.54 -6.52
CA GLN A 117 1.36 -7.91 -6.70
C GLN A 117 0.13 -7.97 -7.62
N LYS A 118 -0.93 -7.27 -7.23
CA LYS A 118 -2.18 -7.21 -8.00
C LYS A 118 -1.98 -6.68 -9.42
N LYS A 119 -1.01 -5.79 -9.62
CA LYS A 119 -0.70 -5.25 -10.95
C LYS A 119 -0.09 -6.31 -11.87
N TRP A 120 0.84 -7.15 -11.39
CA TRP A 120 1.37 -8.22 -12.23
C TRP A 120 0.32 -9.30 -12.49
N GLU A 121 -0.50 -9.65 -11.50
CA GLU A 121 -1.58 -10.64 -11.64
C GLU A 121 -2.55 -10.20 -12.74
N ASN A 122 -2.99 -8.94 -12.69
CA ASN A 122 -3.88 -8.38 -13.70
C ASN A 122 -3.23 -8.31 -15.10
N GLN A 123 -1.93 -8.04 -15.19
CA GLN A 123 -1.23 -8.02 -16.48
C GLN A 123 -1.09 -9.43 -17.09
N GLN A 124 -0.84 -10.45 -16.28
CA GLN A 124 -0.79 -11.84 -16.75
C GLN A 124 -2.16 -12.31 -17.26
N LEU A 125 -3.24 -12.01 -16.52
CA LEU A 125 -4.60 -12.34 -16.96
C LEU A 125 -4.96 -11.70 -18.31
N VAL A 126 -4.52 -10.45 -18.54
CA VAL A 126 -4.74 -9.76 -19.82
C VAL A 126 -3.98 -10.47 -20.96
N LEU A 127 -2.70 -10.79 -20.76
CA LEU A 127 -1.88 -11.49 -21.75
C LEU A 127 -2.42 -12.90 -22.06
N GLU A 128 -2.85 -13.65 -21.05
CA GLU A 128 -3.44 -14.99 -21.23
C GLU A 128 -4.77 -14.92 -22.00
N SER A 129 -5.60 -13.91 -21.73
CA SER A 129 -6.86 -13.72 -22.46
C SER A 129 -6.66 -13.36 -23.94
N GLU A 130 -5.62 -12.58 -24.27
CA GLU A 130 -5.28 -12.19 -25.64
C GLU A 130 -4.71 -13.38 -26.43
N VAL A 131 -3.86 -14.20 -25.80
CA VAL A 131 -3.34 -15.44 -26.40
C VAL A 131 -4.46 -16.46 -26.68
N ILE A 132 -5.42 -16.62 -25.77
CA ILE A 132 -6.55 -17.55 -25.98
C ILE A 132 -7.46 -17.10 -27.14
N LEU A 133 -7.63 -15.79 -27.34
CA LEU A 133 -8.39 -15.25 -28.48
C LEU A 133 -7.67 -15.50 -29.81
N ASP A 134 -6.34 -15.44 -29.83
CA ASP A 134 -5.55 -15.68 -31.04
C ASP A 134 -5.50 -17.18 -31.42
N VAL A 135 -5.40 -18.07 -30.44
CA VAL A 135 -5.43 -19.54 -30.66
C VAL A 135 -6.76 -20.02 -31.26
N LYS A 136 -7.87 -19.33 -30.98
CA LYS A 136 -9.19 -19.67 -31.55
C LYS A 136 -9.40 -19.18 -32.98
N ASN A 137 -8.49 -18.39 -33.54
CA ASN A 137 -8.58 -17.85 -34.90
C ASN A 137 -7.77 -18.64 -35.96
N PHE A 138 -7.19 -19.79 -35.62
CA PHE A 138 -6.59 -20.66 -36.63
C PHE A 138 -7.69 -21.36 -37.45
N PRO A 139 -7.73 -21.22 -38.79
CA PRO A 139 -8.67 -21.97 -39.61
C PRO A 139 -8.36 -23.47 -39.49
N GLU A 140 -9.38 -24.26 -39.17
CA GLU A 140 -9.30 -25.72 -39.16
C GLU A 140 -8.90 -26.21 -40.56
N ASN A 141 -7.63 -26.58 -40.73
CA ASN A 141 -7.19 -27.27 -41.93
C ASN A 141 -7.81 -28.66 -41.91
N HIS A 142 -8.87 -28.85 -42.70
CA HIS A 142 -9.42 -30.15 -43.03
C HIS A 142 -8.31 -31.03 -43.66
N TYR A 143 -7.73 -31.92 -42.86
CA TYR A 143 -6.94 -33.02 -43.39
C TYR A 143 -7.90 -34.02 -44.03
N LEU A 144 -7.84 -34.12 -45.36
CA LEU A 144 -8.47 -35.21 -46.10
C LEU A 144 -7.91 -36.54 -45.59
N SER A 145 -8.81 -37.36 -45.06
CA SER A 145 -8.59 -38.79 -44.87
C SER A 145 -8.46 -39.43 -46.24
N THR A 146 -7.29 -39.96 -46.56
CA THR A 146 -7.17 -41.07 -47.50
C THR A 146 -6.67 -42.28 -46.73
N THR A 147 -7.61 -42.99 -46.12
CA THR A 147 -7.50 -44.45 -46.03
C THR A 147 -7.59 -44.97 -47.46
N ASP A 148 -6.59 -45.70 -47.92
CA ASP A 148 -6.87 -46.91 -48.68
C ASP A 148 -5.77 -47.94 -48.45
N ASP A 149 -6.28 -49.11 -48.04
CA ASP A 149 -5.62 -50.36 -47.70
C ASP A 149 -5.06 -51.08 -48.94
N LYS A 150 -4.03 -51.91 -48.67
CA LYS A 150 -3.49 -53.07 -49.41
C LYS A 150 -2.49 -52.85 -50.54
#